data_AF-A0A9E0GCD3-F1
#
_entry.id   AF-A0A9E0GCD3-F1
#
_cell.length_a   1.000
_cell.length_b   1.000
_cell.length_c   1.000
_cell.angle_alpha   90.00
_cell.angle_beta   90.00
_cell.angle_gamma   90.00
#
_symmetry.space_group_name_H-M   'P 1'
#
loop_
_entity.id
_entity.type
_entity.pdbx_description
1 polymer ?
#
loop_
_entity_poly.entity_id
_entity_poly.type
_entity_poly.pdbx_seq_one_letter_code
_entity_poly.pdbx_strand_id
1 'polypeptide(L)'
;MSILRHKNQKNNIQDKTTERISKIKKKKKKRANRQILQITYIFVVSFLALIAYIAHFVAVDSKNVITNAHNRRLQSMAEKVVRGKIISSDGKVLAQTLTENGSEIRDYPYGRMFAHVVGYNDKGKSGLESVCNFDLLKSDANLMTQITSSLKGEKSIGDNVYTTLNTKVQKAAYYALQGQKGAVVAMDPETGKIYAMVSKPDYRPAYVKENWTELNTSKNSLLLNRATQGLYPPGSTFK
;
A
#
# COMPACT_ATOMS: atom_id res chain seq x y z
N MET A 1 53.89 -31.26 73.48
CA MET A 1 52.71 -31.67 72.68
C MET A 1 51.83 -30.50 72.18
N SER A 2 52.34 -29.26 72.09
CA SER A 2 51.54 -28.05 71.79
C SER A 2 51.79 -27.44 70.38
N ILE A 3 53.00 -27.61 69.81
CA ILE A 3 53.41 -26.97 68.54
C ILE A 3 52.78 -27.66 67.30
N LEU A 4 52.53 -28.97 67.37
CA LEU A 4 51.86 -29.73 66.29
C LEU A 4 50.37 -29.40 66.14
N ARG A 5 49.68 -29.01 67.24
CA ARG A 5 48.26 -28.61 67.17
C ARG A 5 48.07 -27.24 66.50
N HIS A 6 48.99 -26.29 66.74
CA HIS A 6 48.89 -24.95 66.13
C HIS A 6 49.17 -24.93 64.63
N LYS A 7 50.08 -25.79 64.14
CA LYS A 7 50.38 -25.91 62.70
C LYS A 7 49.22 -26.54 61.93
N ASN A 8 48.56 -27.55 62.51
CA ASN A 8 47.35 -28.16 61.94
C ASN A 8 46.14 -27.20 61.95
N GLN A 9 46.01 -26.35 62.96
CA GLN A 9 44.95 -25.34 63.00
C GLN A 9 45.13 -24.26 61.93
N LYS A 10 46.35 -23.75 61.73
CA LYS A 10 46.64 -22.75 60.68
C LYS A 10 46.40 -23.30 59.28
N ASN A 11 46.85 -24.53 58.97
CA ASN A 11 46.62 -25.15 57.67
C ASN A 11 45.13 -25.39 57.39
N ASN A 12 44.37 -25.84 58.39
CA ASN A 12 42.92 -26.08 58.27
C ASN A 12 42.11 -24.77 58.12
N ILE A 13 42.58 -23.67 58.73
CA ILE A 13 41.98 -22.33 58.52
C ILE A 13 42.27 -21.84 57.09
N GLN A 14 43.50 -22.05 56.59
CA GLN A 14 43.94 -21.61 55.26
C GLN A 14 43.27 -22.40 54.12
N ASP A 15 43.01 -23.70 54.30
CA ASP A 15 42.19 -24.49 53.38
C ASP A 15 40.72 -24.03 53.37
N LYS A 16 40.13 -23.75 54.54
CA LYS A 16 38.74 -23.25 54.64
C LYS A 16 38.56 -21.87 54.00
N THR A 17 39.53 -20.96 54.10
CA THR A 17 39.49 -19.67 53.38
C THR A 17 39.61 -19.85 51.88
N THR A 18 40.48 -20.74 51.41
CA THR A 18 40.68 -21.02 49.98
C THR A 18 39.45 -21.67 49.35
N GLU A 19 38.79 -22.58 50.07
CA GLU A 19 37.53 -23.21 49.66
C GLU A 19 36.35 -22.22 49.66
N ARG A 20 36.30 -21.27 50.62
CA ARG A 20 35.31 -20.18 50.62
C ARG A 20 35.50 -19.23 49.43
N ILE A 21 36.74 -18.85 49.12
CA ILE A 21 37.05 -17.96 47.98
C ILE A 21 36.71 -18.65 46.65
N SER A 22 36.98 -19.96 46.51
CA SER A 22 36.62 -20.73 45.32
C SER A 22 35.09 -20.87 45.16
N LYS A 23 34.35 -21.09 46.25
CA LYS A 23 32.88 -21.09 46.27
C LYS A 23 32.30 -19.73 45.89
N ILE A 24 32.87 -18.63 46.40
CA ILE A 24 32.45 -17.25 46.04
C ILE A 24 32.74 -16.96 44.56
N LYS A 25 33.91 -17.34 44.04
CA LYS A 25 34.26 -17.20 42.61
C LYS A 25 33.31 -18.04 41.73
N LYS A 26 32.99 -19.29 42.11
CA LYS A 26 31.99 -20.12 41.42
C LYS A 26 30.59 -19.48 41.47
N LYS A 27 30.17 -18.93 42.61
CA LYS A 27 28.87 -18.23 42.75
C LYS A 27 28.81 -16.96 41.88
N LYS A 28 29.88 -16.15 41.86
CA LYS A 28 30.02 -14.98 40.97
C LYS A 28 30.01 -15.37 39.49
N LYS A 29 30.77 -16.39 39.08
CA LYS A 29 30.79 -16.91 37.70
C LYS A 29 29.42 -17.46 37.27
N LYS A 30 28.72 -18.17 38.17
CA LYS A 30 27.36 -18.69 37.93
C LYS A 30 26.32 -17.55 37.82
N ARG A 31 26.47 -16.47 38.61
CA ARG A 31 25.61 -15.27 38.56
C ARG A 31 25.87 -14.44 37.30
N ALA A 32 27.13 -14.25 36.91
CA ALA A 32 27.53 -13.58 35.67
C ALA A 32 27.04 -14.34 34.42
N ASN A 33 27.17 -15.67 34.39
CA ASN A 33 26.61 -16.49 33.30
C ASN A 33 25.08 -16.38 33.22
N ARG A 34 24.38 -16.27 34.37
CA ARG A 34 22.92 -16.07 34.40
C ARG A 34 22.52 -14.67 33.90
N GLN A 35 23.29 -13.64 34.24
CA GLN A 35 23.08 -12.27 33.77
C GLN A 35 23.34 -12.15 32.25
N ILE A 36 24.41 -12.76 31.74
CA ILE A 36 24.70 -12.82 30.31
C ILE A 36 23.58 -13.56 29.57
N LEU A 37 23.11 -14.70 30.09
CA LEU A 37 22.01 -15.47 29.50
C LEU A 37 20.71 -14.65 29.44
N GLN A 38 20.38 -13.89 30.49
CA GLN A 38 19.20 -13.01 30.50
C GLN A 38 19.28 -11.93 29.42
N ILE A 39 20.45 -11.30 29.26
CA ILE A 39 20.66 -10.29 28.20
C ILE A 39 20.55 -10.93 26.81
N THR A 40 21.12 -12.12 26.60
CA THR A 40 20.98 -12.85 25.33
C THR A 40 19.52 -13.17 25.01
N TYR A 41 18.73 -13.62 25.98
CA TYR A 41 17.30 -13.86 25.76
C TYR A 41 16.54 -12.58 25.38
N ILE A 42 16.85 -11.44 26.01
CA ILE A 42 16.23 -10.15 25.64
C ILE A 42 16.55 -9.79 24.18
N PHE A 43 17.81 -9.94 23.75
CA PHE A 43 18.19 -9.69 22.36
C PHE A 43 17.51 -10.65 21.39
N VAL A 44 17.45 -11.95 21.71
CA VAL A 44 16.77 -12.94 20.86
C VAL A 44 15.28 -12.62 20.73
N VAL A 45 14.60 -12.27 21.81
CA VAL A 45 13.18 -11.87 21.77
C VAL A 45 13.00 -10.58 20.95
N SER A 46 13.88 -9.60 21.08
CA SER A 46 13.85 -8.37 20.29
C SER A 46 14.02 -8.64 18.79
N PHE A 47 14.98 -9.51 18.41
CA PHE A 47 15.16 -9.92 17.02
C PHE A 47 13.96 -10.71 16.49
N LEU A 48 13.38 -11.61 17.28
CA LEU A 48 12.18 -12.34 16.89
C LEU A 48 10.97 -11.41 16.71
N ALA A 49 10.81 -10.42 17.60
CA ALA A 49 9.79 -9.38 17.46
C ALA A 49 10.01 -8.54 16.20
N LEU A 50 11.26 -8.17 15.89
CA LEU A 50 11.61 -7.45 14.66
C LEU A 50 11.32 -8.30 13.41
N ILE A 51 11.68 -9.58 13.41
CA ILE A 51 11.40 -10.50 12.30
C ILE A 51 9.90 -10.64 12.10
N ALA A 52 9.12 -10.82 13.17
CA ALA A 52 7.67 -10.89 13.12
C ALA A 52 7.06 -9.58 12.58
N TYR A 53 7.58 -8.43 13.01
CA TYR A 53 7.15 -7.13 12.50
C TYR A 53 7.47 -6.95 11.01
N ILE A 54 8.69 -7.31 10.57
CA ILE A 54 9.07 -7.26 9.15
C ILE A 54 8.20 -8.22 8.33
N ALA A 55 7.94 -9.43 8.82
CA ALA A 55 7.08 -10.39 8.14
C ALA A 55 5.64 -9.86 8.00
N HIS A 56 5.09 -9.26 9.05
CA HIS A 56 3.79 -8.59 9.02
C HIS A 56 3.79 -7.43 7.99
N PHE A 57 4.79 -6.56 8.05
CA PHE A 57 4.93 -5.43 7.13
C PHE A 57 5.04 -5.88 5.67
N VAL A 58 5.82 -6.93 5.38
CA VAL A 58 5.96 -7.47 4.02
C VAL A 58 4.65 -8.10 3.53
N ALA A 59 3.94 -8.83 4.39
CA ALA A 59 2.71 -9.52 4.00
C ALA A 59 1.50 -8.59 3.83
N VAL A 60 1.37 -7.57 4.69
CA VAL A 60 0.16 -6.73 4.79
C VAL A 60 0.40 -5.32 4.25
N ASP A 61 1.43 -4.63 4.75
CA ASP A 61 1.61 -3.19 4.51
C ASP A 61 2.41 -2.86 3.24
N SER A 62 3.19 -3.81 2.72
CA SER A 62 4.09 -3.60 1.58
C SER A 62 3.37 -3.05 0.35
N LYS A 63 2.15 -3.54 0.08
CA LYS A 63 1.34 -3.09 -1.05
C LYS A 63 1.01 -1.61 -0.94
N ASN A 64 0.64 -1.13 0.25
CA ASN A 64 0.26 0.27 0.49
C ASN A 64 1.45 1.23 0.41
N VAL A 65 2.64 0.78 0.82
CA VAL A 65 3.86 1.60 0.75
C VAL A 65 4.39 1.70 -0.69
N ILE A 66 4.29 0.60 -1.46
CA ILE A 66 4.70 0.59 -2.86
C ILE A 66 3.78 1.47 -3.71
N THR A 67 2.46 1.46 -3.49
CA THR A 67 1.49 2.22 -4.29
C THR A 67 1.42 3.72 -3.99
N ASN A 68 2.17 4.22 -3.00
CA ASN A 68 2.17 5.64 -2.65
C ASN A 68 2.53 6.53 -3.86
N ALA A 69 1.71 7.55 -4.12
CA ALA A 69 1.85 8.49 -5.23
C ALA A 69 3.20 9.24 -5.27
N HIS A 70 3.93 9.30 -4.15
CA HIS A 70 5.25 9.92 -4.05
C HIS A 70 6.44 8.94 -4.17
N ASN A 71 6.18 7.69 -4.54
CA ASN A 71 7.25 6.71 -4.71
C ASN A 71 8.03 6.96 -6.01
N ARG A 72 9.26 7.50 -5.88
CA ARG A 72 10.18 7.78 -7.02
C ARG A 72 10.42 6.55 -7.91
N ARG A 73 10.30 5.33 -7.36
CA ARG A 73 10.48 4.09 -8.13
C ARG A 73 9.34 3.82 -9.10
N LEU A 74 8.09 4.09 -8.73
CA LEU A 74 6.97 3.94 -9.69
C LEU A 74 7.03 5.03 -10.76
N GLN A 75 7.54 6.21 -10.42
CA GLN A 75 7.71 7.29 -11.38
C GLN A 75 8.72 6.92 -12.48
N SER A 76 9.85 6.28 -12.13
CA SER A 76 10.81 5.80 -13.13
C SER A 76 10.31 4.57 -13.92
N MET A 77 9.39 3.78 -13.36
CA MET A 77 8.67 2.75 -14.12
C MET A 77 7.72 3.37 -15.15
N ALA A 78 7.00 4.43 -14.79
CA ALA A 78 6.10 5.14 -15.70
C ALA A 78 6.82 5.81 -16.88
N GLU A 79 8.11 6.12 -16.75
CA GLU A 79 8.91 6.62 -17.89
C GLU A 79 9.18 5.52 -18.93
N LYS A 80 9.26 4.26 -18.50
CA LYS A 80 9.66 3.11 -19.34
C LYS A 80 8.48 2.24 -19.78
N VAL A 81 7.33 2.40 -19.14
CA VAL A 81 6.14 1.58 -19.36
C VAL A 81 4.96 2.45 -19.72
N VAL A 82 4.36 2.19 -20.89
CA VAL A 82 3.09 2.78 -21.29
C VAL A 82 2.00 2.21 -20.40
N ARG A 83 1.34 3.09 -19.64
CA ARG A 83 0.31 2.71 -18.68
C ARG A 83 -0.86 1.97 -19.34
N GLY A 84 -1.27 0.85 -18.75
CA GLY A 84 -2.35 0.00 -19.25
C GLY A 84 -3.74 0.63 -19.23
N LYS A 85 -4.71 -0.05 -19.83
CA LYS A 85 -6.10 0.44 -19.96
C LYS A 85 -6.94 0.05 -18.75
N ILE A 86 -7.93 0.88 -18.42
CA ILE A 86 -9.01 0.52 -17.48
C ILE A 86 -10.24 0.21 -18.32
N ILE A 87 -10.82 -0.97 -18.13
CA ILE A 87 -11.86 -1.53 -18.99
C ILE A 87 -13.08 -1.89 -18.14
N SER A 88 -14.28 -1.67 -18.67
CA SER A 88 -15.56 -2.06 -18.05
C SER A 88 -15.86 -3.54 -18.25
N SER A 89 -16.82 -4.07 -17.49
CA SER A 89 -17.28 -5.46 -17.63
C SER A 89 -17.86 -5.78 -19.01
N ASP A 90 -18.42 -4.77 -19.69
CA ASP A 90 -18.94 -4.84 -21.06
C ASP A 90 -17.88 -4.51 -22.13
N GLY A 91 -16.59 -4.53 -21.76
CA GLY A 91 -15.45 -4.42 -22.69
C GLY A 91 -15.17 -3.02 -23.21
N LYS A 92 -15.75 -1.97 -22.60
CA LYS A 92 -15.53 -0.58 -23.00
C LYS A 92 -14.33 0.02 -22.26
N VAL A 93 -13.54 0.81 -22.96
CA VAL A 93 -12.36 1.46 -22.40
C VAL A 93 -12.77 2.71 -21.62
N LEU A 94 -12.49 2.73 -20.33
CA LEU A 94 -12.78 3.83 -19.41
C LEU A 94 -11.62 4.80 -19.27
N ALA A 95 -10.38 4.31 -19.38
CA ALA A 95 -9.16 5.11 -19.46
C ALA A 95 -8.09 4.40 -20.30
N GLN A 96 -7.31 5.15 -21.07
CA GLN A 96 -6.23 4.65 -21.92
C GLN A 96 -5.12 5.68 -22.07
N THR A 97 -3.94 5.23 -22.47
CA THR A 97 -2.81 6.11 -22.80
C THR A 97 -2.72 6.24 -24.31
N LEU A 98 -2.78 7.47 -24.82
CA LEU A 98 -2.54 7.80 -26.22
C LEU A 98 -1.11 8.31 -26.35
N THR A 99 -0.37 7.80 -27.34
CA THR A 99 0.98 8.26 -27.65
C THR A 99 0.92 9.11 -28.91
N GLU A 100 1.02 10.42 -28.76
CA GLU A 100 1.03 11.39 -29.86
C GLU A 100 2.36 12.14 -29.86
N ASN A 101 3.09 12.10 -30.98
CA ASN A 101 4.36 12.83 -31.18
C ASN A 101 5.41 12.60 -30.06
N GLY A 102 5.44 11.40 -29.48
CA GLY A 102 6.34 11.05 -28.37
C GLY A 102 5.88 11.53 -26.98
N SER A 103 4.75 12.25 -26.90
CA SER A 103 4.09 12.59 -25.66
C SER A 103 3.00 11.57 -25.33
N GLU A 104 2.98 11.10 -24.08
CA GLU A 104 1.94 10.20 -23.57
C GLU A 104 0.88 11.02 -22.86
N ILE A 105 -0.35 10.95 -23.36
CA ILE A 105 -1.51 11.65 -22.80
C ILE A 105 -2.49 10.60 -22.28
N ARG A 106 -2.92 10.75 -21.02
CA ARG A 106 -3.93 9.88 -20.43
C ARG A 106 -5.32 10.35 -20.85
N ASP A 107 -5.97 9.56 -21.69
CA ASP A 107 -7.30 9.80 -22.25
C ASP A 107 -8.39 9.08 -21.44
N TYR A 108 -9.55 9.74 -21.32
CA TYR A 108 -10.72 9.28 -20.58
C TYR A 108 -11.96 9.41 -21.48
N PRO A 109 -12.27 8.41 -22.32
CA PRO A 109 -13.27 8.52 -23.39
C PRO A 109 -14.67 8.93 -22.92
N TYR A 110 -15.05 8.55 -21.69
CA TYR A 110 -16.36 8.85 -21.11
C TYR A 110 -16.40 10.16 -20.31
N GLY A 111 -15.32 10.96 -20.35
CA GLY A 111 -15.23 12.28 -19.74
C GLY A 111 -15.55 12.25 -18.24
N ARG A 112 -16.66 12.90 -17.85
CA ARG A 112 -17.05 13.11 -16.44
C ARG A 112 -17.71 11.88 -15.80
N MET A 113 -18.30 11.00 -16.61
CA MET A 113 -19.23 9.96 -16.13
C MET A 113 -18.59 8.97 -15.15
N PHE A 114 -17.30 8.70 -15.32
CA PHE A 114 -16.54 7.77 -14.49
C PHE A 114 -15.48 8.48 -13.64
N ALA A 115 -15.50 9.82 -13.56
CA ALA A 115 -14.41 10.62 -13.02
C ALA A 115 -14.02 10.23 -11.59
N HIS A 116 -14.98 10.02 -10.70
CA HIS A 116 -14.70 9.67 -9.30
C HIS A 116 -14.31 8.22 -9.08
N VAL A 117 -14.71 7.31 -9.97
CA VAL A 117 -14.41 5.89 -9.86
C VAL A 117 -13.05 5.60 -10.48
N VAL A 118 -12.87 6.01 -11.73
CA VAL A 118 -11.60 5.87 -12.45
C VAL A 118 -10.53 6.77 -11.83
N GLY A 119 -10.87 8.03 -11.55
CA GLY A 119 -9.93 9.01 -11.02
C GLY A 119 -9.13 9.75 -12.12
N TYR A 120 -8.01 10.34 -11.72
CA TYR A 120 -7.07 11.06 -12.59
C TYR A 120 -5.61 10.67 -12.27
N ASN A 121 -4.65 11.07 -13.12
CA ASN A 121 -3.23 10.69 -13.00
C ASN A 121 -2.22 11.86 -12.89
N ASP A 122 -2.59 13.10 -13.26
CA ASP A 122 -1.61 14.20 -13.48
C ASP A 122 -1.18 15.00 -12.24
N LYS A 123 -2.06 15.17 -11.24
CA LYS A 123 -1.80 15.96 -10.02
C LYS A 123 -1.92 15.09 -8.77
N GLY A 124 -1.07 14.07 -8.71
CA GLY A 124 -1.30 12.91 -7.87
C GLY A 124 -2.24 11.92 -8.57
N LYS A 125 -2.80 10.98 -7.82
CA LYS A 125 -3.68 9.94 -8.36
C LYS A 125 -4.90 9.78 -7.48
N SER A 126 -6.04 9.46 -8.09
CA SER A 126 -7.30 9.20 -7.37
C SER A 126 -8.00 7.98 -7.93
N GLY A 127 -9.03 7.47 -7.24
CA GLY A 127 -9.84 6.35 -7.71
C GLY A 127 -9.00 5.11 -8.07
N LEU A 128 -9.44 4.39 -9.11
CA LEU A 128 -8.75 3.23 -9.66
C LEU A 128 -7.36 3.56 -10.20
N GLU A 129 -7.13 4.78 -10.72
CA GLU A 129 -5.81 5.22 -11.17
C GLU A 129 -4.78 5.22 -10.03
N SER A 130 -5.21 5.46 -8.79
CA SER A 130 -4.35 5.37 -7.61
C SER A 130 -4.20 3.93 -7.12
N VAL A 131 -5.33 3.24 -6.92
CA VAL A 131 -5.35 1.90 -6.32
C VAL A 131 -4.65 0.88 -7.21
N CYS A 132 -4.90 0.92 -8.52
CA CYS A 132 -4.30 0.02 -9.50
C CYS A 132 -3.05 0.60 -10.16
N ASN A 133 -2.44 1.64 -9.57
CA ASN A 133 -1.28 2.32 -10.17
C ASN A 133 -0.12 1.36 -10.44
N PHE A 134 0.11 0.40 -9.53
CA PHE A 134 1.15 -0.60 -9.69
C PHE A 134 0.83 -1.56 -10.84
N ASP A 135 -0.38 -2.12 -10.88
CA ASP A 135 -0.79 -3.07 -11.91
C ASP A 135 -0.78 -2.42 -13.31
N LEU A 136 -1.28 -1.19 -13.41
CA LEU A 136 -1.28 -0.42 -14.67
C LEU A 136 0.13 -0.08 -15.20
N LEU A 137 1.15 -0.16 -14.35
CA LEU A 137 2.56 0.10 -14.71
C LEU A 137 3.43 -1.17 -14.69
N LYS A 138 2.90 -2.27 -14.15
CA LYS A 138 3.55 -3.56 -14.18
C LYS A 138 3.32 -4.14 -15.56
N SER A 139 4.39 -4.59 -16.19
CA SER A 139 4.31 -5.37 -17.40
C SER A 139 4.68 -6.80 -17.03
N ASP A 140 3.71 -7.71 -17.09
CA ASP A 140 3.97 -9.14 -17.02
C ASP A 140 4.47 -9.72 -18.36
N ALA A 141 4.88 -8.87 -19.32
CA ALA A 141 5.55 -9.32 -20.52
C ALA A 141 6.81 -10.13 -20.15
N ASN A 142 7.02 -11.26 -20.83
CA ASN A 142 8.19 -12.11 -20.64
C ASN A 142 9.47 -11.26 -20.61
N LEU A 143 10.42 -11.59 -19.73
CA LEU A 143 11.65 -10.83 -19.53
C LEU A 143 12.44 -10.67 -20.85
N MET A 144 12.34 -11.66 -21.76
CA MET A 144 12.88 -11.60 -23.11
C MET A 144 12.22 -10.51 -23.97
N THR A 145 10.89 -10.41 -23.97
CA THR A 145 10.16 -9.33 -24.64
C THR A 145 10.56 -7.96 -24.11
N GLN A 146 10.69 -7.79 -22.78
CA GLN A 146 11.15 -6.54 -22.18
C GLN A 146 12.56 -6.14 -22.63
N ILE A 147 13.49 -7.10 -22.71
CA ILE A 147 14.85 -6.85 -23.23
C ILE A 147 14.77 -6.45 -24.71
N THR A 148 14.03 -7.17 -25.54
CA THR A 148 13.92 -6.85 -26.97
C THR A 148 13.26 -5.49 -27.23
N SER A 149 12.20 -5.14 -26.49
CA SER A 149 11.55 -3.83 -26.58
C SER A 149 12.49 -2.72 -26.11
N SER A 150 13.22 -2.95 -25.01
CA SER A 150 14.23 -2.00 -24.51
C SER A 150 15.35 -1.77 -25.52
N LEU A 151 15.82 -2.83 -26.22
CA LEU A 151 16.84 -2.72 -27.28
C LEU A 151 16.31 -2.04 -28.54
N LYS A 152 15.02 -2.18 -28.85
CA LYS A 152 14.33 -1.45 -29.93
C LYS A 152 13.97 -0.01 -29.57
N GLY A 153 14.19 0.41 -28.32
CA GLY A 153 13.75 1.71 -27.81
C GLY A 153 12.24 1.83 -27.63
N GLU A 154 11.51 0.71 -27.69
CA GLU A 154 10.07 0.64 -27.51
C GLU A 154 9.73 0.46 -26.02
N LYS A 155 8.79 1.26 -25.51
CA LYS A 155 8.30 1.12 -24.14
C LYS A 155 7.44 -0.13 -24.00
N SER A 156 7.59 -0.83 -22.88
CA SER A 156 6.70 -1.95 -22.57
C SER A 156 5.29 -1.42 -22.26
N ILE A 157 4.24 -2.19 -22.52
CA ILE A 157 2.88 -1.84 -22.14
C ILE A 157 2.58 -2.47 -20.77
N GLY A 158 1.94 -1.73 -19.88
CA GLY A 158 1.50 -2.20 -18.57
C GLY A 158 0.17 -2.95 -18.64
N ASP A 159 -0.17 -3.67 -17.58
CA ASP A 159 -1.33 -4.55 -17.57
C ASP A 159 -2.66 -3.78 -17.58
N ASN A 160 -3.69 -4.42 -18.15
CA ASN A 160 -5.03 -3.85 -18.19
C ASN A 160 -5.83 -4.23 -16.95
N VAL A 161 -6.59 -3.28 -16.41
CA VAL A 161 -7.47 -3.48 -15.26
C VAL A 161 -8.91 -3.62 -15.76
N TYR A 162 -9.51 -4.77 -15.47
CA TYR A 162 -10.92 -5.02 -15.75
C TYR A 162 -11.76 -4.74 -14.52
N THR A 163 -12.78 -3.89 -14.68
CA THR A 163 -13.69 -3.48 -13.62
C THR A 163 -15.04 -4.20 -13.74
N THR A 164 -15.81 -4.19 -12.67
CA THR A 164 -17.19 -4.71 -12.67
C THR A 164 -18.21 -3.72 -13.21
N LEU A 165 -17.79 -2.48 -13.48
CA LEU A 165 -18.66 -1.41 -13.94
C LEU A 165 -19.29 -1.80 -15.27
N ASN A 166 -20.56 -1.46 -15.44
CA ASN A 166 -21.28 -1.65 -16.69
C ASN A 166 -21.63 -0.29 -17.27
N THR A 167 -21.21 0.00 -18.50
CA THR A 167 -21.40 1.36 -19.06
C THR A 167 -22.87 1.76 -19.21
N LYS A 168 -23.76 0.80 -19.47
CA LYS A 168 -25.20 1.08 -19.60
C LYS A 168 -25.81 1.45 -18.25
N VAL A 169 -25.50 0.70 -17.19
CA VAL A 169 -25.98 0.97 -15.83
C VAL A 169 -25.40 2.28 -15.30
N GLN A 170 -24.10 2.52 -15.51
CA GLN A 170 -23.46 3.79 -15.15
C GLN A 170 -24.15 4.97 -15.84
N LYS A 171 -24.41 4.86 -17.15
CA LYS A 171 -25.07 5.91 -17.93
C LYS A 171 -26.47 6.21 -17.39
N ALA A 172 -27.26 5.19 -17.10
CA ALA A 172 -28.60 5.34 -16.52
C ALA A 172 -28.53 6.04 -15.15
N ALA A 173 -27.67 5.56 -14.24
CA ALA A 173 -27.47 6.16 -12.92
C ALA A 173 -26.98 7.62 -13.01
N TYR A 174 -26.09 7.92 -13.96
CA TYR A 174 -25.52 9.25 -14.14
C TYR A 174 -26.58 10.28 -14.57
N TYR A 175 -27.48 9.90 -15.49
CA TYR A 175 -28.56 10.79 -15.91
C TYR A 175 -29.71 10.86 -14.90
N ALA A 176 -29.94 9.79 -14.12
CA ALA A 176 -30.97 9.78 -13.07
C ALA A 176 -30.75 10.86 -12.00
N LEU A 177 -29.50 11.24 -11.72
CA LEU A 177 -29.18 12.31 -10.77
C LEU A 177 -29.58 13.72 -11.26
N GLN A 178 -29.82 13.94 -12.56
CA GLN A 178 -30.32 15.21 -13.13
C GLN A 178 -29.64 16.51 -12.61
N GLY A 179 -28.36 16.47 -12.25
CA GLY A 179 -27.61 17.61 -11.73
C GLY A 179 -27.71 17.84 -10.22
N GLN A 180 -28.45 16.99 -9.50
CA GLN A 180 -28.52 17.00 -8.04
C GLN A 180 -27.17 16.62 -7.43
N LYS A 181 -26.84 17.25 -6.29
CA LYS A 181 -25.67 16.89 -5.49
C LYS A 181 -25.97 15.61 -4.71
N GLY A 182 -25.21 14.55 -4.97
CA GLY A 182 -25.47 13.25 -4.37
C GLY A 182 -24.61 12.15 -4.96
N ALA A 183 -24.96 10.91 -4.65
CA ALA A 183 -24.31 9.73 -5.17
C ALA A 183 -25.32 8.63 -5.46
N VAL A 184 -24.99 7.74 -6.40
CA VAL A 184 -25.75 6.53 -6.71
C VAL A 184 -24.78 5.36 -6.79
N VAL A 185 -25.12 4.25 -6.14
CA VAL A 185 -24.41 2.98 -6.24
C VAL A 185 -25.41 1.92 -6.67
N ALA A 186 -25.06 1.16 -7.71
CA ALA A 186 -25.78 -0.03 -8.12
C ALA A 186 -24.83 -1.22 -8.04
N MET A 187 -25.21 -2.23 -7.26
CA MET A 187 -24.41 -3.41 -7.03
C MET A 187 -25.24 -4.69 -7.10
N ASP A 188 -24.57 -5.78 -7.42
CA ASP A 188 -25.08 -7.13 -7.29
C ASP A 188 -25.00 -7.57 -5.82
N PRO A 189 -26.14 -7.89 -5.16
CA PRO A 189 -26.15 -8.28 -3.76
C PRO A 189 -25.54 -9.66 -3.51
N GLU A 190 -25.53 -10.55 -4.50
CA GLU A 190 -24.98 -11.90 -4.34
C GLU A 190 -23.46 -11.91 -4.49
N THR A 191 -22.94 -11.18 -5.48
CA THR A 191 -21.50 -11.21 -5.79
C THR A 191 -20.72 -10.02 -5.25
N GLY A 192 -21.41 -8.96 -4.81
CA GLY A 192 -20.79 -7.71 -4.38
C GLY A 192 -20.25 -6.85 -5.53
N LYS A 193 -20.44 -7.27 -6.80
CA LYS A 193 -19.97 -6.52 -7.97
C LYS A 193 -20.66 -5.17 -8.06
N ILE A 194 -19.89 -4.11 -8.25
CA ILE A 194 -20.42 -2.76 -8.44
C ILE A 194 -20.59 -2.52 -9.94
N TYR A 195 -21.84 -2.36 -10.39
CA TYR A 195 -22.17 -2.08 -11.79
C TYR A 195 -22.17 -0.60 -12.11
N ALA A 196 -22.53 0.24 -11.14
CA ALA A 196 -22.43 1.68 -11.27
C ALA A 196 -22.06 2.36 -9.95
N MET A 197 -21.27 3.41 -10.03
CA MET A 197 -20.96 4.31 -8.92
C MET A 197 -20.81 5.72 -9.47
N VAL A 198 -21.75 6.59 -9.14
CA VAL A 198 -21.79 7.98 -9.59
C VAL A 198 -21.72 8.90 -8.38
N SER A 199 -20.95 9.99 -8.51
CA SER A 199 -20.93 11.10 -7.56
C SER A 199 -21.13 12.41 -8.32
N LYS A 200 -21.92 13.31 -7.75
CA LYS A 200 -22.21 14.64 -8.29
C LYS A 200 -22.09 15.71 -7.20
N PRO A 201 -21.58 16.92 -7.52
CA PRO A 201 -21.01 17.34 -8.80
C PRO A 201 -19.67 16.65 -9.13
N ASP A 202 -19.33 16.64 -10.42
CA ASP A 202 -18.18 15.94 -11.01
C ASP A 202 -17.19 16.86 -11.74
N TYR A 203 -16.15 16.27 -12.32
CA TYR A 203 -15.08 16.95 -13.04
C TYR A 203 -14.64 16.14 -14.26
N ARG A 204 -13.81 16.73 -15.13
CA ARG A 204 -13.21 16.01 -16.27
C ARG A 204 -11.78 15.59 -15.89
N PRO A 205 -11.49 14.28 -15.78
CA PRO A 205 -10.15 13.80 -15.40
C PRO A 205 -9.03 14.29 -16.32
N ALA A 206 -9.30 14.38 -17.63
CA ALA A 206 -8.34 14.82 -18.63
C ALA A 206 -7.86 16.29 -18.47
N TYR A 207 -8.60 17.12 -17.73
CA TYR A 207 -8.28 18.55 -17.56
C TYR A 207 -7.93 18.91 -16.10
N VAL A 208 -7.64 17.90 -15.27
CA VAL A 208 -7.34 18.11 -13.84
C VAL A 208 -6.05 18.91 -13.66
N LYS A 209 -5.08 18.75 -14.57
CA LYS A 209 -3.80 19.44 -14.51
C LYS A 209 -3.97 20.95 -14.70
N GLU A 210 -4.80 21.34 -15.66
CA GLU A 210 -5.10 22.71 -16.04
C GLU A 210 -6.02 23.38 -15.02
N ASN A 211 -7.03 22.66 -14.54
CA ASN A 211 -8.07 23.19 -13.65
C ASN A 211 -7.80 22.88 -12.16
N TRP A 212 -6.60 22.46 -11.79
CA TRP A 212 -6.29 21.97 -10.43
C TRP A 212 -6.72 22.96 -9.33
N THR A 213 -6.36 24.23 -9.48
CA THR A 213 -6.66 25.27 -8.50
C THR A 213 -8.16 25.43 -8.29
N GLU A 214 -8.95 25.45 -9.37
CA GLU A 214 -10.41 25.52 -9.31
C GLU A 214 -11.00 24.27 -8.64
N LEU A 215 -10.57 23.08 -9.07
CA LEU A 215 -11.08 21.81 -8.55
C LEU A 215 -10.82 21.64 -7.05
N ASN A 216 -9.65 22.10 -6.58
CA ASN A 216 -9.22 22.00 -5.19
C ASN A 216 -9.85 23.08 -4.29
N THR A 217 -10.13 24.27 -4.82
CA THR A 217 -10.72 25.38 -4.04
C THR A 217 -12.24 25.48 -4.16
N SER A 218 -12.86 24.68 -5.04
CA SER A 218 -14.30 24.70 -5.26
C SER A 218 -15.07 24.40 -3.97
N LYS A 219 -15.99 25.31 -3.61
CA LYS A 219 -16.96 25.11 -2.50
C LYS A 219 -17.81 23.86 -2.67
N ASN A 220 -17.94 23.37 -3.90
CA ASN A 220 -18.74 22.20 -4.23
C ASN A 220 -17.99 20.87 -4.03
N SER A 221 -16.70 20.89 -3.67
CA SER A 221 -15.88 19.68 -3.45
C SER A 221 -15.98 18.72 -4.64
N LEU A 222 -15.56 19.18 -5.81
CA LEU A 222 -15.74 18.46 -7.09
C LEU A 222 -14.99 17.12 -7.11
N LEU A 223 -13.82 17.05 -6.47
CA LEU A 223 -12.99 15.85 -6.41
C LEU A 223 -13.52 14.77 -5.43
N LEU A 224 -14.46 15.11 -4.56
CA LEU A 224 -14.99 14.20 -3.54
C LEU A 224 -15.85 13.11 -4.17
N ASN A 225 -15.50 11.85 -3.93
CA ASN A 225 -16.37 10.72 -4.25
C ASN A 225 -17.39 10.54 -3.13
N ARG A 226 -18.59 11.08 -3.31
CA ARG A 226 -19.67 11.04 -2.31
C ARG A 226 -20.19 9.64 -2.02
N ALA A 227 -20.02 8.69 -2.94
CA ALA A 227 -20.45 7.31 -2.74
C ALA A 227 -19.63 6.59 -1.66
N THR A 228 -18.34 6.90 -1.56
CA THR A 228 -17.39 6.17 -0.69
C THR A 228 -16.75 7.03 0.39
N GLN A 229 -16.70 8.35 0.20
CA GLN A 229 -16.07 9.31 1.11
C GLN A 229 -17.09 10.23 1.79
N GLY A 230 -18.36 10.18 1.38
CA GLY A 230 -19.44 10.94 1.99
C GLY A 230 -19.96 10.24 3.25
N LEU A 231 -20.08 10.99 4.35
CA LEU A 231 -20.75 10.55 5.57
C LEU A 231 -22.10 11.26 5.66
N TYR A 232 -23.18 10.50 5.58
CA TYR A 232 -24.54 11.02 5.59
C TYR A 232 -25.37 10.32 6.67
N PRO A 233 -26.23 11.03 7.41
CA PRO A 233 -27.17 10.39 8.33
C PRO A 233 -28.14 9.51 7.52
N PRO A 234 -28.25 8.20 7.80
CA PRO A 234 -29.00 7.26 6.95
C PRO A 234 -30.53 7.42 7.07
N GLY A 235 -31.03 8.03 8.15
CA GLY A 235 -32.47 8.26 8.35
C GLY A 235 -33.27 6.95 8.25
N SER A 236 -34.39 6.99 7.53
CA SER A 236 -35.28 5.83 7.40
C SER A 236 -34.67 4.63 6.66
N THR A 237 -33.58 4.81 5.89
CA THR A 237 -32.92 3.68 5.21
C THR A 237 -32.18 2.74 6.18
N PHE A 238 -32.00 3.16 7.43
CA PHE A 238 -31.44 2.32 8.50
C PHE A 238 -32.48 1.44 9.20
N LYS A 239 -33.77 1.79 9.10
CA LYS A 239 -34.86 1.02 9.71
C LYS A 239 -35.14 -0.23 8.90
#